data_AF-A0A174T2J3-F1
#
_entry.id   AF-A0A174T2J3-F1
#
_cell.length_a   1.000
_cell.length_b   1.000
_cell.length_c   1.000
_cell.angle_alpha   90.00
_cell.angle_beta   90.00
_cell.angle_gamma   90.00
#
_symmetry.space_group_name_H-M   'P 1'
#
loop_
_entity.id
_entity.type
_entity.pdbx_description
1 polymer ?
#
loop_
_entity_poly.entity_id
_entity_poly.type
_entity_poly.pdbx_seq_one_letter_code
_entity_poly.pdbx_strand_id
1 'polypeptide(L)'
;MGIRAKGNNSRRLTEKYGHDRYSLKVEFDHYAAGSYYGLDKFSLDASFRDNSYMKTWIVYDMMAYMGVPTPLCSYVDVRVNGED
;
A
#
# COMPACT_ATOMS: atom_id res chain seq x y z
N MET A 1 -12.86 6.25 -8.59
CA MET A 1 -12.23 5.71 -7.36
C MET A 1 -12.75 4.32 -7.05
N GLY A 2 -11.94 3.29 -7.30
CA GLY A 2 -12.17 1.91 -6.85
C GLY A 2 -11.14 1.52 -5.79
N ILE A 3 -11.55 0.73 -4.80
CA ILE A 3 -10.69 0.22 -3.72
C ILE A 3 -10.85 -1.29 -3.64
N ARG A 4 -9.74 -2.02 -3.48
CA ARG A 4 -9.77 -3.46 -3.23
C ARG A 4 -8.65 -3.91 -2.30
N ALA A 5 -8.87 -5.01 -1.58
CA ALA A 5 -7.83 -5.68 -0.82
C ALA A 5 -6.73 -6.22 -1.75
N LYS A 6 -5.47 -6.08 -1.30
CA LYS A 6 -4.25 -6.51 -1.98
C LYS A 6 -3.60 -7.68 -1.23
N GLY A 7 -3.07 -8.62 -2.01
CA GLY A 7 -2.22 -9.68 -1.52
C GLY A 7 -3.00 -10.96 -1.21
N ASN A 8 -2.48 -12.09 -1.71
CA ASN A 8 -3.17 -13.38 -1.60
C ASN A 8 -2.94 -14.02 -0.22
N ASN A 9 -1.67 -14.08 0.21
CA ASN A 9 -1.30 -14.63 1.51
C ASN A 9 -1.55 -13.66 2.67
N SER A 10 -1.27 -12.37 2.49
CA SER A 10 -1.50 -11.36 3.53
C SER A 10 -2.98 -11.31 3.90
N ARG A 11 -3.89 -11.19 2.92
CA ARG A 11 -5.34 -11.15 3.18
C ARG A 11 -5.82 -12.35 3.98
N ARG A 12 -5.47 -13.57 3.56
CA ARG A 12 -5.85 -14.81 4.25
C ARG A 12 -5.29 -14.89 5.68
N LEU A 13 -4.07 -14.41 5.88
CA LEU A 13 -3.43 -14.45 7.21
C LEU A 13 -3.99 -13.35 8.12
N THR A 14 -4.24 -12.15 7.59
CA THR A 14 -4.96 -11.08 8.29
C THR A 14 -6.28 -11.60 8.86
N GLU A 15 -7.10 -12.25 8.03
CA GLU A 15 -8.34 -12.91 8.46
C GLU A 15 -8.09 -14.01 9.52
N LYS A 16 -7.12 -14.90 9.26
CA LYS A 16 -6.82 -16.03 10.17
C LYS A 16 -6.35 -15.57 11.56
N TYR A 17 -5.57 -14.49 11.63
CA TYR A 17 -5.02 -13.98 12.88
C TYR A 17 -5.92 -12.93 13.55
N GLY A 18 -7.10 -12.65 12.98
CA GLY A 18 -8.05 -11.67 13.54
C GLY A 18 -7.48 -10.24 13.53
N HIS A 19 -6.64 -9.91 12.55
CA HIS A 19 -6.17 -8.56 12.35
C HIS A 19 -7.10 -7.82 11.39
N ASP A 20 -7.31 -6.53 11.60
CA ASP A 20 -8.20 -5.73 10.76
C ASP A 20 -7.46 -4.88 9.71
N ARG A 21 -6.16 -5.14 9.55
CA ARG A 21 -5.27 -4.32 8.71
C ARG A 21 -4.95 -5.02 7.40
N TYR A 22 -5.49 -4.48 6.31
CA TYR A 22 -5.32 -4.99 4.95
C TYR A 22 -4.47 -4.04 4.11
N SER A 23 -3.56 -4.59 3.31
CA SER A 23 -2.97 -3.83 2.20
C SER A 23 -4.06 -3.57 1.16
N LEU A 24 -4.10 -2.37 0.58
CA LEU A 24 -5.14 -1.94 -0.36
C LEU A 24 -4.53 -1.54 -1.71
N LYS A 25 -5.33 -1.61 -2.76
CA LYS A 25 -5.04 -0.97 -4.05
C LYS A 25 -6.13 0.06 -4.32
N VAL A 26 -5.71 1.28 -4.61
CA VAL A 26 -6.59 2.40 -4.97
C VAL A 26 -6.42 2.68 -6.45
N GLU A 27 -7.54 2.75 -7.17
CA GLU A 27 -7.61 3.03 -8.61
C GLU A 27 -8.48 4.27 -8.83
N PHE A 28 -7.90 5.35 -9.33
CA PHE A 28 -8.55 6.65 -9.47
C PHE A 28 -9.49 6.66 -10.68
N ASP A 29 -9.08 5.97 -11.75
CA ASP A 29 -9.71 5.90 -13.06
C ASP A 29 -10.77 4.79 -13.23
N HIS A 30 -11.02 3.98 -12.19
CA HIS A 30 -11.81 2.74 -12.31
C HIS A 30 -13.27 2.92 -12.80
N TYR A 31 -13.94 4.01 -12.39
CA TYR A 31 -15.36 4.28 -12.73
C TYR A 31 -15.55 5.54 -13.56
N ALA A 32 -14.58 6.46 -13.51
CA ALA A 32 -14.58 7.71 -14.22
C ALA A 32 -13.12 8.13 -14.41
N ALA A 33 -12.81 8.84 -15.50
CA ALA A 33 -11.46 9.33 -15.73
C ALA A 33 -11.02 10.27 -14.60
N GLY A 34 -9.83 10.05 -14.06
CA GLY A 34 -9.26 10.85 -12.98
C GLY A 34 -7.89 10.31 -12.56
N SER A 35 -7.07 11.19 -11.97
CA SER A 35 -5.75 10.84 -11.45
C SER A 35 -5.47 11.57 -10.15
N TYR A 36 -4.48 11.09 -9.40
CA TYR A 36 -4.02 11.69 -8.15
C TYR A 36 -2.54 12.00 -8.26
N TYR A 37 -2.18 13.29 -8.36
CA TYR A 37 -0.82 13.75 -8.63
C TYR A 37 -0.16 13.03 -9.83
N GLY A 38 -0.94 12.79 -10.89
CA GLY A 38 -0.48 12.08 -12.09
C GLY A 38 -0.46 10.55 -11.98
N LEU A 39 -0.92 9.98 -10.86
CA LEU A 39 -1.06 8.54 -10.69
C LEU A 39 -2.50 8.09 -10.95
N ASP A 40 -2.67 7.09 -11.81
CA ASP A 40 -3.97 6.42 -12.00
C ASP A 40 -4.27 5.42 -10.87
N LYS A 41 -3.22 4.93 -10.20
CA LYS A 41 -3.31 3.95 -9.12
C LYS A 41 -2.09 3.95 -8.22
N PHE A 42 -2.28 3.58 -6.96
CA PHE A 42 -1.19 3.23 -6.05
C PHE A 42 -1.60 2.10 -5.09
N SER A 43 -0.61 1.60 -4.33
CA SER A 43 -0.83 0.59 -3.28
C SER A 43 -0.62 1.21 -1.90
N LEU A 44 -1.47 0.85 -0.95
CA LEU A 44 -1.25 1.03 0.47
C LEU A 44 -0.80 -0.32 1.02
N ASP A 45 0.35 -0.36 1.68
CA ASP A 45 0.88 -1.61 2.25
C ASP A 45 0.77 -1.58 3.78
N ALA A 46 0.03 -2.53 4.33
CA ALA A 46 -0.10 -2.71 5.78
C ALA A 46 1.16 -3.33 6.42
N SER A 47 2.17 -3.70 5.63
CA SER A 47 3.44 -4.27 6.13
C SER A 47 3.20 -5.46 7.07
N PHE A 48 2.23 -6.32 6.74
CA PHE A 48 1.68 -7.33 7.65
C PHE A 48 2.73 -8.26 8.31
N ARG A 49 3.86 -8.52 7.64
CA ARG A 49 4.95 -9.37 8.16
C ARG A 49 6.19 -8.58 8.61
N ASP A 50 6.09 -7.26 8.61
CA ASP A 50 7.15 -6.37 9.03
C ASP A 50 6.65 -5.44 10.13
N ASN A 51 6.88 -5.85 11.38
CA ASN A 51 6.53 -5.08 12.56
C ASN A 51 7.26 -3.73 12.65
N SER A 52 8.35 -3.54 11.90
CA SER A 52 9.05 -2.25 11.85
C SER A 52 8.41 -1.27 10.87
N TYR A 53 7.62 -1.75 9.89
CA TYR A 53 7.16 -0.98 8.73
C TYR A 53 8.29 -0.36 7.89
N MET A 54 9.56 -0.73 8.13
CA MET A 54 10.72 -0.06 7.54
C MET A 54 11.39 -0.86 6.43
N LYS A 55 11.27 -2.18 6.40
CA LYS A 55 12.07 -3.02 5.50
C LYS A 55 11.88 -2.64 4.04
N THR A 56 10.62 -2.47 3.61
CA THR A 56 10.32 -2.08 2.22
C THR A 56 10.85 -0.69 1.90
N TRP A 57 10.69 0.26 2.81
CA TRP A 57 11.15 1.63 2.61
C TRP A 57 12.67 1.70 2.51
N ILE A 58 13.40 1.07 3.45
CA ILE A 58 14.87 1.01 3.43
C ILE A 58 15.37 0.36 2.14
N VAL A 59 14.74 -0.73 1.71
CA VAL A 59 15.13 -1.42 0.48
C VAL A 59 14.92 -0.53 -0.76
N TYR A 60 13.83 0.24 -0.82
CA TYR A 60 13.63 1.23 -1.87
C TYR A 60 14.67 2.35 -1.81
N ASP A 61 14.96 2.89 -0.63
CA ASP A 61 16.01 3.91 -0.45
C ASP A 61 17.38 3.40 -0.93
N MET A 62 17.77 2.19 -0.54
CA MET A 62 19.01 1.55 -0.99
C MET A 62 19.04 1.36 -2.51
N MET A 63 17.94 0.92 -3.13
CA MET A 63 17.86 0.76 -4.58
C MET A 63 17.99 2.10 -5.32
N ALA A 64 17.33 3.14 -4.81
CA ALA A 64 17.44 4.48 -5.35
C ALA A 64 18.87 5.01 -5.25
N TYR A 65 19.53 4.82 -4.10
CA TYR A 65 20.93 5.16 -3.89
C TYR A 65 21.86 4.45 -4.89
N MET A 66 21.56 3.20 -5.24
CA MET A 66 22.30 2.43 -6.25
C MET A 66 21.94 2.77 -7.70
N GLY A 67 21.06 3.75 -7.94
CA GLY A 67 20.62 4.15 -9.28
C GLY A 67 19.63 3.17 -9.95
N VAL A 68 19.05 2.24 -9.20
CA VAL A 68 18.03 1.32 -9.71
C VAL A 68 16.69 2.06 -9.80
N PRO A 69 15.95 1.97 -10.93
CA PRO A 69 14.59 2.51 -11.02
C PRO A 69 13.71 1.96 -9.90
N THR A 70 13.29 2.84 -9.01
CA THR A 70 12.63 2.49 -7.75
C THR A 70 11.29 3.23 -7.65
N PRO A 71 10.21 2.59 -7.18
CA PRO A 71 8.94 3.27 -6.97
C PRO A 71 9.06 4.35 -5.89
N LEU A 72 8.38 5.48 -6.09
CA LEU A 72 8.18 6.45 -5.02
C LEU A 72 7.34 5.81 -3.91
N CYS A 73 7.74 6.03 -2.67
CA CYS A 73 7.04 5.53 -1.49
C CYS A 73 7.10 6.55 -0.36
N SER A 74 6.09 6.52 0.51
CA SER A 74 6.01 7.37 1.70
C SER A 74 5.20 6.65 2.77
N TYR A 75 5.38 7.07 4.02
CA TYR A 75 4.50 6.70 5.11
C TYR A 75 3.24 7.56 5.09
N VAL A 76 2.11 6.94 5.37
CA VAL A 76 0.81 7.60 5.43
C VAL A 76 0.02 7.03 6.60
N ASP A 77 -0.80 7.89 7.21
CA ASP A 77 -1.86 7.48 8.12
C ASP A 77 -3.16 7.36 7.33
N VAL A 78 -3.91 6.28 7.54
CA VAL A 78 -5.11 5.96 6.76
C VAL A 78 -6.23 5.59 7.69
N ARG A 79 -7.34 6.33 7.59
CA ARG A 79 -8.59 6.01 8.27
C ARG A 79 -9.63 5.51 7.30
N VAL A 80 -10.41 4.51 7.70
CA VAL A 80 -11.55 4.00 6.95
C VAL A 80 -12.81 4.34 7.72
N ASN A 81 -13.71 5.11 7.11
CA ASN A 81 -14.95 5.59 7.76
C ASN A 81 -14.73 6.34 9.09
N GLY A 82 -13.55 6.95 9.28
CA GLY A 82 -13.19 7.68 10.50
C GLY A 82 -12.53 6.83 11.58
N GLU A 83 -12.40 5.52 11.36
CA GLU A 83 -11.69 4.60 12.24
C GLU A 83 -10.25 4.40 11.75
N ASP A 84 -9.32 4.29 12.71
CA ASP A 84 -7.90 3.97 12.47
C ASP A 84 -7.70 2.49 12.06
#